data_AF-A0A7S3FA43-F1
#
_entry.id   AF-A0A7S3FA43-F1
#
_cell.length_a   1.000
_cell.length_b   1.000
_cell.length_c   1.000
_cell.angle_alpha   90.00
_cell.angle_beta   90.00
_cell.angle_gamma   90.00
#
_symmetry.space_group_name_H-M   'P 1'
#
loop_
_entity.id
_entity.type
_entity.pdbx_description
1 polymer ?
#
loop_
_entity_poly.entity_id
_entity_poly.type
_entity_poly.pdbx_seq_one_letter_code
_entity_poly.pdbx_strand_id
1 'polypeptide(L)'
;ESAARGKNLSKEWDLAATNVLALAAGNAAVVWMLSPNRTFGSPAQFRWQRILHSLPNHVFDACGPNRQYTAATRALGFASKGAQLAAAGAVIGAVSAAATSLCVARRKAKDAAYEPSVPVPDFNTSVGANALFLGASGNVRYQLLAGADRGVYGHLATL
;
A
#
# COMPACT_ATOMS: atom_id res chain seq x y z
N GLU A 1 21.22 -30.24 8.63
CA GLU A 1 20.72 -29.05 7.90
C GLU A 1 19.93 -28.05 8.77
N SER A 2 18.99 -28.51 9.61
CA SER A 2 18.13 -27.63 10.42
C SER A 2 18.87 -26.72 11.41
N ALA A 3 19.98 -27.18 11.99
CA ALA A 3 20.78 -26.39 12.93
C ALA A 3 21.57 -25.24 12.26
N ALA A 4 21.97 -25.41 10.99
CA ALA A 4 22.66 -24.35 10.24
C ALA A 4 21.69 -23.24 9.82
N ARG A 5 20.45 -23.61 9.43
CA ARG A 5 19.37 -22.66 9.16
C ARG A 5 19.01 -21.82 10.38
N GLY A 6 18.93 -22.42 11.57
CA GLY A 6 18.63 -21.69 12.82
C GLY A 6 19.68 -20.63 13.16
N LYS A 7 20.97 -20.93 12.98
CA LYS A 7 22.06 -19.97 13.24
C LYS A 7 22.05 -18.78 12.28
N ASN A 8 21.65 -18.99 11.03
CA ASN A 8 21.51 -17.92 10.04
C ASN A 8 20.25 -17.08 10.29
N LEU A 9 19.13 -17.72 10.65
CA LEU A 9 17.89 -17.02 11.03
C LEU A 9 18.09 -16.09 12.22
N SER A 10 18.75 -16.54 13.30
CA SER A 10 19.04 -15.68 14.46
C SER A 10 19.96 -14.52 14.11
N LYS A 11 20.83 -14.68 13.10
CA LYS A 11 21.69 -13.59 12.61
C LYS A 11 20.92 -12.57 11.78
N GLU A 12 19.78 -12.90 11.19
CA GLU A 12 19.08 -12.05 10.20
C GLU A 12 17.70 -11.60 10.66
N TRP A 13 17.33 -11.89 11.91
CA TRP A 13 15.97 -11.70 12.41
C TRP A 13 15.49 -10.25 12.33
N ASP A 14 16.38 -9.26 12.52
CA ASP A 14 16.04 -7.83 12.40
C ASP A 14 15.69 -7.42 10.96
N LEU A 15 16.46 -7.89 9.97
CA LEU A 15 16.21 -7.66 8.55
C LEU A 15 14.92 -8.34 8.09
N ALA A 16 14.66 -9.56 8.56
CA ALA A 16 13.41 -10.25 8.30
C ALA A 16 12.22 -9.51 8.95
N ALA A 17 12.38 -9.06 10.20
CA ALA A 17 11.34 -8.36 10.93
C ALA A 17 10.97 -7.02 10.28
N THR A 18 11.94 -6.22 9.80
CA THR A 18 11.64 -4.96 9.11
C THR A 18 10.85 -5.19 7.83
N ASN A 19 11.20 -6.22 7.05
CA ASN A 19 10.47 -6.57 5.83
C ASN A 19 9.03 -7.05 6.14
N VAL A 20 8.86 -7.92 7.14
CA VAL A 20 7.53 -8.39 7.57
C VAL A 20 6.67 -7.23 8.06
N LEU A 21 7.24 -6.31 8.85
CA LEU A 21 6.53 -5.11 9.33
C LEU A 21 6.13 -4.19 8.17
N ALA A 22 7.00 -3.99 7.18
CA ALA A 22 6.70 -3.20 5.99
C ALA A 22 5.55 -3.82 5.18
N LEU A 23 5.57 -5.14 4.98
CA LEU A 23 4.48 -5.87 4.31
C LEU A 23 3.17 -5.80 5.09
N ALA A 24 3.22 -5.97 6.41
CA ALA A 24 2.05 -5.83 7.28
C ALA A 24 1.46 -4.41 7.22
N ALA A 25 2.31 -3.39 7.28
CA ALA A 25 1.90 -2.00 7.14
C ALA A 25 1.27 -1.73 5.76
N GLY A 26 1.83 -2.31 4.68
CA GLY A 26 1.27 -2.20 3.35
C GLY A 26 -0.14 -2.81 3.24
N ASN A 27 -0.34 -3.99 3.82
CA ASN A 27 -1.66 -4.62 3.87
C ASN A 27 -2.64 -3.80 4.74
N ALA A 28 -2.20 -3.31 5.90
CA ALA A 28 -3.01 -2.45 6.76
C ALA A 28 -3.41 -1.15 6.04
N ALA A 29 -2.53 -0.55 5.24
CA ALA A 29 -2.84 0.63 4.44
C ALA A 29 -3.93 0.36 3.39
N VAL A 30 -3.87 -0.78 2.69
CA VAL A 30 -4.92 -1.18 1.73
C VAL A 30 -6.27 -1.37 2.43
N VAL A 31 -6.28 -2.05 3.58
CA VAL A 31 -7.49 -2.24 4.39
C VAL A 31 -8.03 -0.90 4.92
N TRP A 32 -7.14 -0.02 5.38
CA TRP A 32 -7.51 1.31 5.83
C TRP A 32 -8.17 2.13 4.72
N MET A 33 -7.65 2.06 3.50
CA MET A 33 -8.23 2.76 2.36
C MET A 33 -9.58 2.16 1.91
N LEU A 34 -9.86 0.91 2.24
CA LEU A 34 -11.17 0.28 2.03
C LEU A 34 -12.21 0.78 3.04
N SER A 35 -11.78 1.19 4.24
CA SER A 35 -12.70 1.70 5.25
C SER A 35 -13.50 2.90 4.68
N PRO A 36 -14.82 2.96 4.96
CA PRO A 36 -15.70 3.93 4.34
C PRO A 36 -15.40 5.35 4.83
N ASN A 37 -14.47 6.02 4.15
CA ASN A 37 -14.21 7.44 4.35
C ASN A 37 -15.23 8.25 3.54
N ARG A 38 -16.46 8.35 4.07
CA ARG A 38 -17.48 9.25 3.51
C ARG A 38 -17.15 10.69 3.89
N THR A 39 -16.54 11.43 2.97
CA THR A 39 -16.45 12.89 3.10
C THR A 39 -17.72 13.51 2.52
N PHE A 40 -18.71 13.76 3.36
CA PHE A 40 -19.86 14.58 2.99
C PHE A 40 -19.46 16.06 3.04
N GLY A 41 -19.71 16.80 1.96
CA GLY A 41 -19.78 18.26 2.02
C GLY A 41 -18.46 19.04 2.12
N SER A 42 -17.31 18.51 1.69
CA SER A 42 -16.10 19.35 1.58
C SER A 42 -16.29 20.39 0.46
N PRO A 43 -16.30 21.70 0.74
CA PRO A 43 -16.39 22.71 -0.29
C PRO A 43 -15.07 22.73 -1.07
N ALA A 44 -15.05 22.04 -2.21
CA ALA A 44 -13.92 22.05 -3.13
C ALA A 44 -13.72 23.48 -3.67
N GLN A 45 -12.71 24.16 -3.15
CA GLN A 45 -12.32 25.53 -3.53
C GLN A 45 -11.87 25.56 -5.00
N PHE A 46 -11.15 24.51 -5.42
CA PHE A 46 -10.55 24.44 -6.76
C PHE A 46 -11.21 23.39 -7.66
N ARG A 47 -11.16 23.61 -8.99
CA ARG A 47 -11.76 22.70 -9.99
C ARG A 47 -11.14 21.30 -9.96
N TRP A 48 -9.83 21.18 -9.76
CA TRP A 48 -9.16 19.88 -9.67
C TRP A 48 -9.61 19.08 -8.43
N GLN A 49 -9.85 19.76 -7.30
CA GLN A 49 -10.41 19.12 -6.10
C GLN A 49 -11.82 18.60 -6.38
N ARG A 50 -12.64 19.39 -7.08
CA ARG A 50 -13.99 18.99 -7.47
C ARG A 50 -14.00 17.76 -8.37
N ILE A 51 -13.07 17.69 -9.32
CA ILE A 51 -12.87 16.53 -10.18
C ILE A 51 -12.45 15.33 -9.32
N LEU A 52 -11.42 15.44 -8.49
CA LEU A 52 -10.99 14.34 -7.62
C LEU A 52 -12.10 13.85 -6.66
N HIS A 53 -12.93 14.76 -6.14
CA HIS A 53 -14.08 14.40 -5.31
C HIS A 53 -15.24 13.76 -6.08
N SER A 54 -15.34 14.00 -7.40
CA SER A 54 -16.36 13.39 -8.26
C SER A 54 -15.95 12.03 -8.82
N LEU A 55 -14.67 11.64 -8.70
CA LEU A 55 -14.20 10.31 -9.08
C LEU A 55 -14.86 9.23 -8.19
N PRO A 56 -15.11 8.03 -8.75
CA PRO A 56 -15.57 6.88 -7.97
C PRO A 56 -14.45 6.39 -7.04
N ASN A 57 -14.84 5.86 -5.88
CA ASN A 57 -13.86 5.33 -4.92
C ASN A 57 -13.23 4.04 -5.45
N HIS A 58 -13.99 3.20 -6.14
CA HIS A 58 -13.54 1.99 -6.81
C HIS A 58 -14.21 1.83 -8.19
N VAL A 59 -13.63 1.04 -9.09
CA VAL A 59 -14.07 0.87 -10.48
C VAL A 59 -15.47 0.25 -10.55
N PHE A 60 -15.88 -0.50 -9.54
CA PHE A 60 -17.19 -1.16 -9.47
C PHE A 60 -18.29 -0.34 -8.78
N ASP A 61 -18.05 0.93 -8.45
CA ASP A 61 -19.01 1.74 -7.68
C ASP A 61 -20.35 1.92 -8.42
N ALA A 62 -21.45 2.00 -7.66
CA ALA A 62 -22.80 2.20 -8.20
C ALA A 62 -22.97 3.61 -8.72
N CYS A 63 -23.66 3.76 -9.85
CA CYS A 63 -24.27 5.04 -10.17
C CYS A 63 -25.46 5.25 -9.23
N GLY A 64 -25.46 6.37 -8.50
CA GLY A 64 -26.58 6.81 -7.67
C GLY A 64 -27.33 7.98 -8.31
N PRO A 65 -28.47 8.42 -7.73
CA PRO A 65 -29.25 9.54 -8.25
C PRO A 65 -28.43 10.83 -8.40
N ASN A 66 -27.46 11.04 -7.50
CA ASN A 66 -26.66 12.26 -7.42
C ASN A 66 -25.25 12.11 -8.03
N ARG A 67 -24.86 10.91 -8.45
CA ARG A 67 -23.52 10.63 -9.02
C ARG A 67 -23.60 9.56 -10.09
N GLN A 68 -23.34 9.96 -11.33
CA GLN A 68 -23.19 9.04 -12.45
C GLN A 68 -21.73 8.88 -12.83
N TYR A 69 -21.31 7.64 -13.06
CA TYR A 69 -19.94 7.29 -13.39
C TYR A 69 -19.84 6.75 -14.81
N THR A 70 -19.08 7.44 -15.66
CA THR A 70 -18.71 6.97 -17.00
C THR A 70 -17.45 6.10 -16.95
N ALA A 71 -17.18 5.34 -18.03
CA ALA A 71 -15.94 4.55 -18.15
C ALA A 71 -14.67 5.40 -17.94
N ALA A 72 -14.66 6.63 -18.46
CA ALA A 72 -13.55 7.57 -18.26
C ALA A 72 -13.37 7.95 -16.79
N THR A 73 -14.45 8.28 -16.06
CA THR A 73 -14.36 8.61 -14.63
C THR A 73 -13.90 7.42 -13.79
N ARG A 74 -14.28 6.19 -14.16
CA ARG A 74 -13.82 4.96 -13.51
C ARG A 74 -12.32 4.72 -13.74
N ALA A 75 -11.83 4.95 -14.96
CA ALA A 75 -10.39 4.86 -15.27
C ALA A 75 -9.57 5.91 -14.50
N LEU A 76 -10.07 7.16 -14.42
CA LEU A 76 -9.46 8.20 -13.59
C LEU A 76 -9.51 7.85 -12.10
N GLY A 77 -10.63 7.29 -11.62
CA GLY A 77 -10.79 6.72 -10.29
C GLY A 77 -9.69 5.71 -9.98
N PHE A 78 -9.52 4.72 -10.84
CA PHE A 78 -8.48 3.69 -10.74
C PHE A 78 -7.07 4.27 -10.67
N ALA A 79 -6.74 5.21 -11.56
CA ALA A 79 -5.43 5.85 -11.58
C ALA A 79 -5.19 6.69 -10.31
N SER A 80 -6.19 7.44 -9.85
CA SER A 80 -6.09 8.26 -8.64
C SER A 80 -5.87 7.40 -7.38
N LYS A 81 -6.55 6.26 -7.27
CA LYS A 81 -6.33 5.29 -6.18
C LYS A 81 -4.99 4.61 -6.26
N GLY A 82 -4.56 4.25 -7.47
CA GLY A 82 -3.20 3.76 -7.71
C GLY A 82 -2.14 4.75 -7.26
N ALA A 83 -2.31 6.04 -7.55
CA ALA A 83 -1.40 7.08 -7.10
C ALA A 83 -1.41 7.27 -5.57
N GLN A 84 -2.57 7.22 -4.91
CA GLN A 84 -2.67 7.27 -3.45
C GLN A 84 -1.97 6.08 -2.79
N LEU A 85 -2.17 4.87 -3.31
CA LEU A 85 -1.52 3.65 -2.82
C LEU A 85 -0.01 3.66 -3.12
N ALA A 86 0.40 4.18 -4.27
CA ALA A 86 1.81 4.35 -4.59
C ALA A 86 2.49 5.33 -3.62
N ALA A 87 1.82 6.43 -3.28
CA ALA A 87 2.32 7.38 -2.26
C ALA A 87 2.44 6.71 -0.89
N ALA A 88 1.43 5.94 -0.46
CA ALA A 88 1.51 5.16 0.78
C ALA A 88 2.66 4.14 0.74
N GLY A 89 2.84 3.45 -0.39
CA GLY A 89 3.95 2.52 -0.61
C GLY A 89 5.31 3.20 -0.57
N ALA A 90 5.45 4.40 -1.14
CA ALA A 90 6.68 5.19 -1.08
C ALA A 90 7.05 5.53 0.38
N VAL A 91 6.08 5.93 1.20
CA VAL A 91 6.29 6.22 2.62
C VAL A 91 6.72 4.97 3.39
N ILE A 92 6.04 3.84 3.18
CA ILE A 92 6.39 2.56 3.80
C ILE A 92 7.79 2.12 3.38
N GLY A 93 8.12 2.24 2.09
CA GLY A 93 9.44 1.91 1.55
C GLY A 93 10.56 2.79 2.12
N ALA A 94 10.29 4.08 2.33
CA ALA A 94 11.22 5.03 2.94
C ALA A 94 11.49 4.67 4.41
N VAL A 95 10.43 4.40 5.18
CA VAL A 95 10.55 4.00 6.59
C VAL A 95 11.28 2.66 6.71
N SER A 96 10.97 1.69 5.85
CA SER A 96 11.63 0.38 5.83
C SER A 96 13.11 0.49 5.48
N ALA A 97 13.47 1.31 4.49
CA ALA A 97 14.86 1.56 4.12
C ALA A 97 15.63 2.23 5.26
N ALA A 98 15.05 3.25 5.90
CA ALA A 98 15.66 3.93 7.04
C ALA A 98 15.87 2.97 8.23
N ALA A 99 14.87 2.15 8.55
CA ALA A 99 14.96 1.15 9.61
C ALA A 99 16.06 0.11 9.32
N THR A 100 16.14 -0.35 8.07
CA THR A 100 17.15 -1.32 7.63
C THR A 100 18.57 -0.74 7.71
N SER A 101 18.77 0.48 7.21
CA SER A 101 20.06 1.18 7.32
C SER A 101 20.50 1.39 8.76
N LEU A 102 19.56 1.72 9.66
CA LEU A 102 19.82 1.83 11.10
C LEU A 102 20.24 0.50 11.73
N CYS A 103 19.59 -0.61 11.37
CA CYS A 103 19.97 -1.94 11.85
C CYS A 103 21.38 -2.33 11.37
N VAL A 104 21.69 -2.10 10.09
CA VAL A 104 23.03 -2.37 9.55
C VAL A 104 24.10 -1.51 10.23
N ALA A 105 23.86 -0.20 10.38
CA ALA A 105 24.81 0.70 11.06
C ALA A 105 25.09 0.27 12.51
N ARG A 106 24.05 -0.12 13.25
CA ARG A 106 24.19 -0.63 14.63
C ARG A 106 25.00 -1.92 14.72
N ARG A 107 24.90 -2.80 13.71
CA ARG A 107 25.68 -4.04 13.66
C ARG A 107 27.14 -3.78 13.27
N LYS A 108 27.38 -2.91 12.28
CA LYS A 108 28.74 -2.48 11.91
C LYS A 108 29.47 -1.78 13.07
N ALA A 109 28.74 -1.06 13.94
CA ALA A 109 29.31 -0.46 15.14
C ALA A 109 29.74 -1.50 16.21
N LYS A 110 29.13 -2.70 16.22
CA LYS A 110 29.49 -3.79 17.13
C LYS A 110 30.55 -4.73 16.54
N ASP A 111 30.53 -4.90 15.23
CA ASP A 111 31.43 -5.77 14.48
C ASP A 111 31.78 -5.10 13.15
N ALA A 112 33.01 -4.59 13.03
CA ALA A 112 33.47 -3.87 11.86
C ALA A 112 33.61 -4.76 10.61
N ALA A 113 33.70 -6.08 10.78
CA ALA A 113 33.71 -7.05 9.68
C ALA A 113 32.31 -7.50 9.27
N TYR A 114 31.25 -6.95 9.89
CA TYR A 114 29.88 -7.30 9.58
C TYR A 114 29.49 -6.81 8.19
N GLU A 115 29.27 -7.76 7.28
CA GLU A 115 28.58 -7.54 6.02
C GLU A 115 27.22 -8.25 6.02
N PRO A 116 26.13 -7.58 5.60
CA PRO A 116 24.84 -8.22 5.43
C PRO A 116 24.96 -9.41 4.48
N SER A 117 24.45 -10.57 4.89
CA SER A 117 24.39 -11.78 4.07
C SER A 117 23.40 -11.65 2.91
N VAL A 118 22.38 -10.79 3.07
CA VAL A 118 21.39 -10.44 2.06
C VAL A 118 21.65 -9.02 1.54
N PRO A 119 21.51 -8.81 0.21
CA PRO A 119 21.68 -7.49 -0.38
C PRO A 119 20.59 -6.55 0.15
N VAL A 120 21.03 -5.49 0.84
CA VAL A 120 20.13 -4.44 1.31
C VAL A 120 19.88 -3.50 0.13
N PRO A 121 18.62 -3.30 -0.29
CA PRO A 121 18.32 -2.40 -1.39
C PRO A 121 18.63 -0.94 -1.00
N ASP A 122 19.15 -0.18 -1.97
CA ASP A 122 19.31 1.26 -1.81
C ASP A 122 17.98 1.95 -1.49
N PHE A 123 18.05 3.11 -0.84
CA PHE A 123 16.87 3.88 -0.41
C PHE A 123 15.88 4.12 -1.56
N ASN A 124 16.38 4.59 -2.72
CA ASN A 124 15.54 4.87 -3.88
C ASN A 124 14.87 3.61 -4.44
N THR A 125 15.61 2.50 -4.45
CA THR A 125 15.09 1.21 -4.90
C THR A 125 14.01 0.71 -3.97
N SER A 126 14.19 0.81 -2.64
CA SER A 126 13.16 0.44 -1.66
C SER A 126 11.90 1.29 -1.80
N VAL A 127 12.05 2.61 -1.90
CA VAL A 127 10.91 3.54 -2.07
C VAL A 127 10.17 3.26 -3.36
N GLY A 128 10.88 3.19 -4.49
CA GLY A 128 10.30 2.94 -5.80
C GLY A 128 9.63 1.57 -5.89
N ALA A 129 10.28 0.52 -5.40
CA ALA A 129 9.73 -0.83 -5.41
C ALA A 129 8.45 -0.93 -4.56
N ASN A 130 8.43 -0.36 -3.36
CA ASN A 130 7.23 -0.38 -2.51
C ASN A 130 6.10 0.49 -3.08
N ALA A 131 6.44 1.64 -3.69
CA ALA A 131 5.47 2.49 -4.38
C ALA A 131 4.82 1.77 -5.57
N LEU A 132 5.62 1.13 -6.42
CA LEU A 132 5.11 0.33 -7.54
C LEU A 132 4.32 -0.88 -7.04
N PHE A 133 4.79 -1.55 -5.99
CA PHE A 133 4.11 -2.72 -5.42
C PHE A 133 2.72 -2.37 -4.87
N LEU A 134 2.59 -1.34 -4.01
CA LEU A 134 1.27 -0.93 -3.53
C LEU A 134 0.44 -0.26 -4.64
N GLY A 135 1.06 0.55 -5.49
CA GLY A 135 0.38 1.26 -6.58
C GLY A 135 -0.23 0.33 -7.62
N ALA A 136 0.46 -0.75 -7.97
CA ALA A 136 -0.05 -1.75 -8.91
C ALA A 136 -0.80 -2.88 -8.17
N SER A 137 -0.09 -3.66 -7.35
CA SER A 137 -0.67 -4.84 -6.70
C SER A 137 -1.69 -4.47 -5.63
N GLY A 138 -1.40 -3.45 -4.82
CA GLY A 138 -2.34 -2.95 -3.82
C GLY A 138 -3.61 -2.38 -4.47
N ASN A 139 -3.49 -1.65 -5.58
CA ASN A 139 -4.65 -1.08 -6.27
C ASN A 139 -5.54 -2.17 -6.88
N VAL A 140 -4.96 -3.17 -7.55
CA VAL A 140 -5.74 -4.31 -8.08
C VAL A 140 -6.47 -5.03 -6.95
N ARG A 141 -5.79 -5.34 -5.84
CA ARG A 141 -6.41 -5.96 -4.67
C ARG A 141 -7.53 -5.11 -4.08
N TYR A 142 -7.31 -3.80 -3.98
CA TYR A 142 -8.31 -2.84 -3.53
C TYR A 142 -9.57 -2.88 -4.41
N GLN A 143 -9.41 -2.84 -5.74
CA GLN A 143 -10.55 -2.88 -6.66
C GLN A 143 -11.32 -4.21 -6.58
N LEU A 144 -10.60 -5.34 -6.52
CA LEU A 144 -11.22 -6.66 -6.41
C LEU A 144 -12.00 -6.81 -5.10
N LEU A 145 -11.41 -6.37 -3.99
CA LEU A 145 -12.06 -6.46 -2.68
C LEU A 145 -13.30 -5.56 -2.61
N ALA A 146 -13.22 -4.33 -3.12
CA ALA A 146 -14.37 -3.44 -3.20
C ALA A 146 -15.47 -3.96 -4.15
N GLY A 147 -15.09 -4.64 -5.23
CA GLY A 147 -16.02 -5.31 -6.13
C GLY A 147 -16.73 -6.49 -5.47
N ALA A 148 -15.99 -7.32 -4.73
CA ALA A 148 -16.54 -8.45 -3.98
C ALA A 148 -17.49 -7.98 -2.87
N ASP A 149 -17.06 -6.99 -2.09
CA ASP A 149 -17.85 -6.37 -1.01
C ASP A 149 -19.21 -5.85 -1.54
N ARG A 150 -19.17 -5.11 -2.66
CA ARG A 150 -20.37 -4.67 -3.36
C ARG A 150 -21.26 -5.83 -3.81
N GLY A 151 -20.67 -6.90 -4.36
CA GLY A 151 -21.41 -8.07 -4.82
C GLY A 151 -22.18 -8.75 -3.67
N VAL A 152 -21.51 -8.90 -2.53
CA VAL A 152 -22.11 -9.46 -1.31
C VAL A 152 -23.23 -8.56 -0.80
N TYR A 153 -22.99 -7.25 -0.62
CA TYR A 153 -24.04 -6.32 -0.17
C TYR A 153 -25.22 -6.22 -1.14
N GLY A 154 -24.96 -6.27 -2.45
CA GLY A 154 -26.00 -6.27 -3.47
C GLY A 154 -26.88 -7.51 -3.39
N HIS A 155 -26.30 -8.69 -3.19
CA HIS A 155 -27.05 -9.93 -3.00
C HIS A 155 -27.88 -9.91 -1.72
N LEU A 156 -27.28 -9.47 -0.60
CA LEU A 156 -27.97 -9.39 0.69
C LEU A 156 -29.13 -8.39 0.68
N ALA A 157 -29.03 -7.30 -0.08
CA ALA A 157 -30.09 -6.29 -0.19
C ALA A 157 -31.30 -6.75 -1.01
N THR A 158 -31.19 -7.86 -1.75
CA THR A 158 -32.27 -8.46 -2.54
C THR A 158 -33.01 -9.60 -1.85
N LEU A 159 -32.49 -10.06 -0.70
CA LEU A 159 -33.14 -11.03 0.20
C LEU A 159 -34.10 -10.32 1.15
#